data_AF-A0A1D2JJJ5-F1
#
_entry.id   AF-A0A1D2JJJ5-F1
#
_cell.length_a   1.000
_cell.length_b   1.000
_cell.length_c   1.000
_cell.angle_alpha   90.00
_cell.angle_beta   90.00
_cell.angle_gamma   90.00
#
_symmetry.space_group_name_H-M   'P 1'
#
loop_
_entity.id
_entity.type
_entity.pdbx_description
1 polymer ?
#
loop_
_entity_poly.entity_id
_entity_poly.type
_entity_poly.pdbx_seq_one_letter_code
_entity_poly.pdbx_strand_id
1 'polypeptide(L)'
;MIHGYLPLFWSVEMPIGLRVIKLGSSSVKYEVGIFRRGDDAVKAVGGFTHVFVEKGGIRSVGRDAGGKKGMDVRIRKGLERLVVKGVENEGIPKL
;
A
#
# COMPACT_ATOMS: atom_id res chain seq x y z
N MET A 1 22.02 -18.75 34.50
CA MET A 1 20.64 -18.23 34.45
C MET A 1 20.65 -17.05 33.47
N ILE A 2 20.20 -17.27 32.23
CA ILE A 2 20.19 -16.23 31.19
C ILE A 2 18.83 -15.55 31.24
N HIS A 3 18.75 -14.38 31.86
CA HIS A 3 17.55 -13.55 31.84
C HIS A 3 17.64 -12.64 30.62
N GLY A 4 17.25 -13.17 29.45
CA GLY A 4 17.20 -12.42 28.21
C GLY A 4 15.94 -11.56 28.13
N TYR A 5 15.95 -10.40 28.78
CA TYR A 5 14.95 -9.35 28.52
C TYR A 5 15.57 -8.31 27.60
N LEU A 6 15.19 -8.35 26.33
CA LEU A 6 15.56 -7.32 25.35
C LEU A 6 14.29 -6.62 24.85
N PRO A 7 13.71 -5.66 25.60
CA PRO A 7 12.61 -4.84 25.12
C PRO A 7 13.15 -3.66 24.31
N LEU A 8 14.06 -3.90 23.36
CA LEU A 8 14.69 -2.83 22.56
C LEU A 8 13.85 -2.43 21.33
N PHE A 9 12.75 -3.13 21.04
CA PHE A 9 11.94 -2.87 19.86
C PHE A 9 10.89 -1.76 20.04
N TRP A 10 10.74 -1.18 21.24
CA TRP A 10 9.66 -0.22 21.50
C TRP A 10 9.89 1.16 20.88
N SER A 11 11.09 1.46 20.38
CA SER A 11 11.43 2.77 19.78
C SER A 11 12.44 2.63 18.64
N VAL A 12 12.23 1.70 17.73
CA VAL A 12 12.97 1.70 16.46
C VAL A 12 12.16 2.49 15.44
N GLU A 13 12.67 3.67 15.08
CA GLU A 13 12.14 4.43 13.95
C GLU A 13 12.53 3.72 12.65
N MET A 14 11.54 3.09 12.01
CA MET A 14 11.68 2.49 10.69
C MET A 14 10.96 3.40 9.69
N PRO A 15 11.69 4.14 8.85
CA PRO A 15 11.06 4.89 7.77
C PRO A 15 10.28 3.93 6.86
N ILE A 16 9.08 4.34 6.48
CA ILE A 16 8.25 3.58 5.53
C ILE A 16 7.97 4.41 4.29
N GLY A 17 8.06 3.78 3.12
CA GLY A 17 7.59 4.33 1.86
C GLY A 17 6.27 3.66 1.47
N LEU A 18 5.30 4.41 0.96
CA LEU A 18 4.07 3.87 0.40
C LEU A 18 3.92 4.33 -1.05
N ARG A 19 3.58 3.41 -1.94
CA ARG A 19 3.23 3.74 -3.33
C ARG A 19 2.01 2.97 -3.82
N VAL A 20 1.29 3.56 -4.78
CA VAL A 20 0.23 2.86 -5.51
C VAL A 20 0.83 2.26 -6.78
N ILE A 21 0.77 0.93 -6.90
CA ILE A 21 1.28 0.21 -8.07
C ILE A 21 0.19 -0.07 -9.11
N LYS A 22 -1.08 -0.10 -8.68
CA LYS A 22 -2.21 -0.27 -9.59
C LYS A 22 -3.46 0.39 -9.01
N LEU A 23 -4.11 1.21 -9.82
CA LEU A 23 -5.39 1.86 -9.48
C LEU A 23 -6.48 1.33 -10.41
N GLY A 24 -7.44 0.59 -9.85
CA GLY A 24 -8.62 0.08 -10.53
C GLY A 24 -9.85 0.96 -10.32
N SER A 25 -11.02 0.49 -10.78
CA SER A 25 -12.30 1.20 -10.60
C SER A 25 -12.86 1.07 -9.17
N SER A 26 -12.63 -0.07 -8.52
CA SER A 26 -13.10 -0.38 -7.17
C SER A 26 -12.00 -0.97 -6.28
N SER A 27 -10.75 -1.03 -6.77
CA SER A 27 -9.63 -1.57 -6.00
C SER A 27 -8.33 -0.80 -6.24
N VAL A 28 -7.43 -0.86 -5.27
CA VAL A 28 -6.14 -0.18 -5.29
C VAL A 28 -5.10 -1.14 -4.73
N LYS A 29 -4.01 -1.35 -5.45
CA LYS A 29 -2.89 -2.16 -4.98
C LYS A 29 -1.76 -1.24 -4.55
N TYR A 30 -1.34 -1.40 -3.31
CA TYR A 30 -0.27 -0.63 -2.68
C TYR A 30 0.96 -1.52 -2.48
N GLU A 31 2.12 -0.89 -2.54
CA GLU A 31 3.39 -1.42 -2.03
C GLU A 31 3.88 -0.53 -0.90
N VAL A 32 4.35 -1.16 0.17
CA VAL A 32 4.96 -0.54 1.34
C VAL A 32 6.40 -1.03 1.44
N GLY A 33 7.29 -0.07 1.45
CA GLY A 33 8.71 -0.28 1.67
C GLY A 33 9.12 0.01 3.09
N ILE A 34 9.90 -0.88 3.70
CA ILE A 34 10.44 -0.69 5.05
C ILE A 34 11.94 -0.47 4.94
N PHE A 35 12.38 0.69 5.42
CA PHE A 35 13.78 1.11 5.42
C PHE A 35 14.32 1.07 6.84
N ARG A 36 15.64 0.91 6.95
CA ARG A 36 16.34 1.15 8.22
C ARG A 36 16.81 2.60 8.22
N ARG A 37 16.67 3.30 9.35
CA ARG A 37 17.14 4.69 9.49
C ARG A 37 18.63 4.77 9.12
N GLY A 38 18.95 5.60 8.11
CA GLY A 38 20.30 5.81 7.59
C GLY A 38 20.74 4.86 6.48
N ASP A 39 19.84 3.98 6.00
CA ASP A 39 20.12 3.01 4.92
C ASP A 39 19.14 3.28 3.76
N ASP A 40 19.67 3.52 2.56
CA ASP A 40 18.86 3.83 1.37
C ASP A 40 18.22 2.56 0.76
N ALA A 41 18.77 1.40 1.12
CA ALA A 41 18.27 0.10 0.66
C ALA A 41 17.09 -0.39 1.50
N VAL A 42 16.01 -0.75 0.82
CA VAL A 42 14.87 -1.46 1.39
C VAL A 42 15.30 -2.73 2.13
N LYS A 43 14.70 -2.96 3.29
CA LYS A 43 14.87 -4.20 4.07
C LYS A 43 13.70 -5.16 3.92
N ALA A 44 12.49 -4.66 3.67
CA ALA A 44 11.33 -5.48 3.38
C ALA A 44 10.32 -4.74 2.51
N VAL A 45 9.68 -5.47 1.59
CA VAL A 45 8.60 -4.99 0.74
C VAL A 45 7.32 -5.73 1.11
N GLY A 46 6.31 -4.99 1.54
CA GLY A 46 4.95 -5.49 1.75
C GLY A 46 4.03 -5.02 0.62
N GLY A 47 3.10 -5.88 0.19
CA GLY A 47 2.06 -5.48 -0.76
C GLY A 47 0.68 -5.77 -0.20
N PHE A 48 -0.25 -4.82 -0.34
CA PHE A 48 -1.65 -5.05 0.04
C PHE A 48 -2.62 -4.47 -0.99
N THR A 49 -3.81 -5.07 -1.10
CA THR A 49 -4.86 -4.59 -2.01
C THR A 49 -6.05 -4.13 -1.19
N HIS A 50 -6.47 -2.89 -1.39
CA HIS A 50 -7.70 -2.36 -0.81
C HIS A 50 -8.82 -2.41 -1.84
N VAL A 51 -9.97 -2.97 -1.47
CA VAL A 51 -11.18 -3.01 -2.31
C VAL A 51 -12.26 -2.16 -1.66
N PHE A 52 -12.80 -1.19 -2.41
CA PHE A 52 -13.93 -0.38 -1.98
C PHE A 52 -15.23 -1.17 -2.14
N VAL A 53 -16.06 -1.19 -1.09
CA VAL A 53 -17.33 -1.91 -1.01
C VAL A 53 -18.51 -0.98 -0.77
N GLU A 54 -19.70 -1.42 -1.15
CA GLU A 54 -20.94 -0.67 -0.90
C GLU A 54 -21.29 -0.62 0.59
N LYS A 55 -21.93 0.47 1.02
CA LYS A 55 -22.42 0.61 2.40
C LYS A 55 -23.57 -0.38 2.63
N GLY A 56 -23.40 -1.32 3.56
CA GLY A 56 -24.40 -2.33 3.89
C GLY A 56 -24.23 -3.66 3.15
N GLY A 57 -23.11 -3.89 2.48
CA GLY A 57 -22.81 -5.17 1.83
C GLY A 57 -21.32 -5.47 1.73
N ILE A 58 -21.02 -6.69 1.26
CA ILE A 58 -19.65 -7.16 0.96
C ILE A 58 -19.33 -7.10 -0.54
N ARG A 59 -20.24 -6.52 -1.35
CA ARG A 59 -20.03 -6.37 -2.80
C ARG A 59 -19.12 -5.18 -3.05
N SER A 60 -18.12 -5.39 -3.90
CA SER A 60 -17.28 -4.29 -4.39
C SER A 60 -18.15 -3.26 -5.12
N VAL A 61 -17.79 -1.97 -5.06
CA VAL A 61 -18.41 -0.88 -5.85
C VAL A 61 -18.12 -0.98 -7.36
N GLY A 62 -18.10 -2.21 -7.88
CA GLY A 62 -17.78 -2.50 -9.26
C GLY A 62 -18.85 -1.97 -10.22
N ARG A 63 -18.55 -2.04 -11.51
CA ARG A 63 -19.48 -1.73 -12.59
C ARG A 63 -20.47 -2.90 -12.74
N ASP A 64 -21.33 -3.12 -11.75
CA ASP A 64 -22.41 -4.10 -11.86
C ASP A 64 -23.73 -3.43 -12.28
N ALA A 65 -24.64 -4.25 -12.78
CA ALA A 65 -25.77 -3.93 -13.67
C ALA A 65 -26.83 -2.95 -13.12
N GLY A 66 -26.60 -2.33 -11.96
CA GLY A 66 -27.48 -1.36 -11.30
C GLY A 66 -26.91 0.06 -11.15
N GLY A 67 -25.73 0.36 -11.72
CA GLY A 67 -25.27 1.74 -11.88
C GLY A 67 -24.88 2.49 -10.61
N LYS A 68 -24.56 1.80 -9.51
CA LYS A 68 -24.03 2.48 -8.33
C LYS A 68 -22.54 2.81 -8.53
N LYS A 69 -22.25 4.11 -8.40
CA LYS A 69 -20.95 4.77 -8.61
C LYS A 69 -19.80 3.95 -8.02
N GLY A 70 -18.77 3.72 -8.84
CA GLY A 70 -17.49 3.19 -8.37
C GLY A 70 -16.81 4.09 -7.34
N MET A 71 -15.51 3.86 -7.10
CA MET A 71 -14.74 4.63 -6.12
C MET A 71 -14.98 6.15 -6.25
N ASP A 72 -15.21 6.83 -5.11
CA ASP A 72 -15.45 8.28 -5.09
C ASP A 72 -14.36 9.01 -5.89
N VAL A 73 -14.79 9.90 -6.79
CA VAL A 73 -13.91 10.58 -7.74
C VAL A 73 -12.81 11.37 -7.03
N ARG A 74 -13.07 11.91 -5.84
CA ARG A 74 -12.06 12.63 -5.04
C ARG A 74 -10.99 11.69 -4.52
N ILE A 75 -11.39 10.52 -4.03
CA ILE A 75 -10.46 9.48 -3.53
C ILE A 75 -9.61 8.98 -4.67
N ARG A 76 -10.23 8.66 -5.82
CA ARG A 76 -9.52 8.25 -7.02
C ARG A 76 -8.50 9.30 -7.45
N LYS A 77 -8.90 10.57 -7.57
CA LYS A 77 -8.01 11.67 -7.96
C LYS A 77 -6.86 11.89 -6.98
N GLY A 78 -7.08 11.66 -5.69
CA GLY A 78 -6.02 11.66 -4.68
C GLY A 78 -5.02 10.52 -4.87
N LEU A 79 -5.53 9.30 -5.07
CA LEU A 79 -4.70 8.12 -5.29
C LEU A 79 -3.93 8.16 -6.61
N GLU A 80 -4.49 8.78 -7.66
CA GLU A 80 -3.81 9.01 -8.94
C GLU A 80 -2.49 9.78 -8.77
N ARG A 81 -2.38 10.65 -7.76
CA ARG A 81 -1.12 11.36 -7.45
C ARG A 81 -0.05 10.46 -6.83
N LEU A 82 -0.45 9.36 -6.22
CA LEU A 82 0.43 8.37 -5.59
C LEU A 82 0.74 7.18 -6.52
N VAL A 83 0.14 7.16 -7.73
CA VAL A 83 0.44 6.16 -8.75
C VAL A 83 1.82 6.45 -9.33
N VAL A 84 2.77 5.55 -9.09
CA VAL A 84 4.09 5.63 -9.69
C VAL A 84 3.96 5.17 -11.14
N LYS A 85 4.13 6.10 -12.10
CA LYS A 85 4.22 5.77 -13.53
C LYS A 85 5.60 5.14 -13.79
N GLY A 86 5.63 3.82 -13.88
CA GLY A 86 6.71 3.02 -14.49
C GLY A 86 8.15 3.41 -14.12
N VAL A 87 8.69 2.79 -13.07
CA VAL A 87 10.11 2.44 -13.10
C VAL A 87 10.15 1.01 -13.62
N GLU A 88 10.56 0.85 -14.87
CA GLU A 88 10.69 -0.45 -15.52
C GLU A 88 11.65 -1.35 -14.74
N ASN A 89 11.28 -2.63 -14.67
CA ASN A 89 11.93 -3.62 -13.82
C ASN A 89 13.20 -4.11 -14.51
N GLU A 90 14.35 -4.01 -13.85
CA GLU A 90 15.36 -5.07 -13.88
C GLU A 90 16.24 -4.98 -12.62
N GLY A 91 16.26 -6.05 -11.82
CA GLY A 91 17.33 -6.33 -10.86
C GLY A 91 17.35 -5.64 -9.49
N ILE A 92 16.54 -4.63 -9.20
CA ILE A 92 16.67 -3.85 -7.95
C ILE A 92 15.59 -4.24 -6.92
N PRO A 93 15.93 -4.47 -5.64
CA PRO A 93 14.95 -4.71 -4.59
C PRO A 93 14.01 -3.50 -4.49
N LYS A 94 12.71 -3.76 -4.61
CA LYS A 94 11.66 -2.74 -4.61
C LYS A 94 11.63 -2.05 -3.24
N LEU A 95 11.27 -0.76 -3.19
CA LEU A 95 11.15 0.09 -1.99
C LEU A 95 10.68 -0.68 -0.76
#